data_AF-A0A7W1HCE8-F1
#
_entry.id   AF-A0A7W1HCE8-F1
#
_cell.length_a   1.000
_cell.length_b   1.000
_cell.length_c   1.000
_cell.angle_alpha   90.00
_cell.angle_beta   90.00
_cell.angle_gamma   90.00
#
_symmetry.space_group_name_H-M   'P 1'
#
loop_
_entity.id
_entity.type
_entity.pdbx_description
1 polymer ?
#
loop_
_entity_poly.entity_id
_entity_poly.type
_entity_poly.pdbx_seq_one_letter_code
_entity_poly.pdbx_strand_id
1 'polypeptide(L)'
;ASSVYAGWSSYGAGKAAVDQWVRNVGAEQDERGGVQVISVTPGTVDTGMQAHIRETSEEDFPKREKFVDLHEKDELEDPDRVAREIWGLLDRDLDNGAVVDLRELTTASDG
;
A
#
# COMPACT_ATOMS: atom_id res chain seq x y z
N ALA A 1 1.31 0.72 -6.80
CA ALA A 1 2.18 -0.49 -6.79
C ALA A 1 3.44 -0.29 -7.64
N SER A 2 4.61 -0.12 -7.04
CA SER A 2 5.87 0.18 -7.76
C SER A 2 6.90 -0.97 -7.79
N SER A 3 6.71 -2.00 -6.94
CA SER A 3 7.62 -3.14 -6.87
C SER A 3 7.19 -4.28 -7.81
N VAL A 4 8.15 -4.89 -8.49
CA VAL A 4 7.92 -6.00 -9.43
C VAL A 4 8.29 -7.33 -8.76
N TYR A 5 7.33 -8.25 -8.69
CA TYR A 5 7.54 -9.60 -8.15
C TYR A 5 7.01 -10.66 -9.14
N ALA A 6 7.86 -11.61 -9.52
CA ALA A 6 7.42 -12.81 -10.23
C ALA A 6 6.44 -13.60 -9.33
N GLY A 7 5.38 -14.15 -9.93
CA GLY A 7 4.28 -14.81 -9.22
C GLY A 7 3.11 -13.90 -8.84
N TRP A 8 3.25 -12.57 -8.95
CA TRP A 8 2.22 -11.59 -8.55
C TRP A 8 1.63 -10.76 -9.69
N SER A 9 1.66 -11.26 -10.92
CA SER A 9 1.16 -10.53 -12.10
C SER A 9 -0.28 -10.02 -11.91
N SER A 10 -1.20 -10.90 -11.51
CA SER A 10 -2.61 -10.53 -11.28
C SER A 10 -2.79 -9.56 -10.11
N TYR A 11 -2.06 -9.78 -9.02
CA TYR A 11 -2.10 -8.88 -7.84
C TYR A 11 -1.60 -7.48 -8.21
N GLY A 12 -0.42 -7.38 -8.84
CA GLY A 12 0.18 -6.13 -9.26
C GLY A 12 -0.69 -5.40 -10.29
N ALA A 13 -1.21 -6.11 -11.29
CA ALA A 13 -2.13 -5.54 -12.28
C ALA A 13 -3.42 -5.01 -11.63
N GLY A 14 -4.02 -5.78 -10.71
CA GLY A 14 -5.22 -5.36 -9.98
C GLY A 14 -4.99 -4.10 -9.15
N LYS A 15 -3.86 -4.00 -8.42
CA LYS A 15 -3.51 -2.81 -7.64
C LYS A 15 -3.23 -1.60 -8.54
N ALA A 16 -2.53 -1.79 -9.67
CA ALA A 16 -2.31 -0.72 -10.64
C ALA A 16 -3.63 -0.21 -11.27
N ALA A 17 -4.57 -1.12 -11.55
CA ALA A 17 -5.90 -0.75 -12.03
C ALA A 17 -6.68 0.07 -11.00
N VAL A 18 -6.63 -0.31 -9.71
CA VAL A 18 -7.25 0.47 -8.62
C VAL A 18 -6.59 1.84 -8.48
N ASP A 19 -5.27 1.94 -8.53
CA ASP A 19 -4.55 3.22 -8.48
C ASP A 19 -4.99 4.15 -9.62
N GLN A 20 -5.15 3.62 -10.85
CA GLN A 20 -5.64 4.41 -11.98
C GLN A 20 -7.11 4.81 -11.82
N TRP A 21 -7.94 3.91 -11.29
CA TRP A 21 -9.34 4.21 -11.00
C TRP A 21 -9.47 5.36 -9.99
N VAL A 22 -8.67 5.36 -8.93
CA VAL A 22 -8.64 6.45 -7.94
C VAL A 22 -8.30 7.79 -8.58
N ARG A 23 -7.26 7.84 -9.44
CA ARG A 23 -6.88 9.08 -10.15
C ARG A 23 -8.03 9.63 -11.00
N ASN A 24 -8.69 8.75 -11.76
CA ASN A 24 -9.79 9.16 -12.63
C ASN A 24 -10.98 9.65 -11.80
N VAL A 25 -11.37 8.92 -10.76
CA VAL A 25 -12.49 9.31 -9.90
C VAL A 25 -12.20 10.62 -9.17
N GLY A 26 -10.98 10.82 -8.66
CA GLY A 26 -10.59 12.08 -8.04
C GLY A 26 -10.79 13.26 -8.99
N ALA A 27 -10.27 13.17 -10.21
CA ALA A 27 -10.47 14.20 -11.24
C ALA A 27 -11.95 14.45 -11.57
N GLU A 28 -12.77 13.39 -11.65
CA GLU A 28 -14.22 13.54 -11.85
C GLU A 28 -14.92 14.23 -10.67
N GLN A 29 -14.49 13.96 -9.44
CA GLN A 29 -15.08 14.57 -8.24
C GLN A 29 -14.68 16.04 -8.09
N ASP A 30 -13.50 16.44 -8.56
CA ASP A 30 -13.08 17.84 -8.58
C ASP A 30 -13.96 18.68 -9.53
N GLU A 31 -14.40 18.11 -10.66
CA GLU A 31 -15.33 18.79 -11.57
C GLU A 31 -16.77 18.85 -11.04
N ARG A 32 -17.23 17.75 -10.43
CA ARG A 32 -18.64 17.60 -10.03
C ARG A 32 -18.94 18.21 -8.66
N GLY A 33 -17.91 18.35 -7.82
CA GLY A 33 -18.06 18.53 -6.39
C GLY A 33 -18.58 17.24 -5.74
N GLY A 34 -17.91 16.75 -4.69
CA GLY A 34 -18.31 15.51 -4.07
C GLY A 34 -17.33 14.99 -3.03
N VAL A 35 -16.99 13.71 -3.16
CA VAL A 35 -16.12 13.01 -2.21
C VAL A 35 -14.65 13.14 -2.60
N GLN A 36 -13.77 13.05 -1.60
CA GLN A 36 -12.35 12.83 -1.83
C GLN A 36 -12.06 11.33 -1.87
N VAL A 37 -11.22 10.91 -2.81
CA VAL A 37 -10.81 9.52 -2.99
C VAL A 37 -9.31 9.46 -3.13
N ILE A 38 -8.65 8.64 -2.30
CA ILE A 38 -7.20 8.42 -2.34
C ILE A 38 -6.87 6.94 -2.28
N SER A 39 -5.70 6.56 -2.79
CA SER A 39 -5.12 5.22 -2.67
C SER A 39 -3.90 5.31 -1.77
N VAL A 40 -3.83 4.44 -0.75
CA VAL A 40 -2.75 4.45 0.23
C VAL A 40 -2.04 3.10 0.20
N THR A 41 -0.72 3.14 0.00
CA THR A 41 0.15 1.99 0.16
C THR A 41 0.63 1.94 1.62
N PRO A 42 0.26 0.91 2.41
CA PRO A 42 0.54 0.86 3.84
C PRO A 42 1.95 0.35 4.20
N GLY A 43 2.78 0.02 3.21
CA GLY A 43 4.04 -0.71 3.43
C GLY A 43 3.85 -2.23 3.57
N THR A 44 4.82 -2.91 4.18
CA THR A 44 4.78 -4.36 4.42
C THR A 44 4.31 -4.62 5.85
N VAL A 45 3.01 -4.88 6.01
CA VAL A 45 2.35 -4.98 7.32
C VAL A 45 2.24 -6.45 7.75
N ASP A 46 2.44 -6.73 9.05
CA ASP A 46 2.27 -8.08 9.59
C ASP A 46 0.80 -8.49 9.62
N THR A 47 0.37 -9.14 8.54
CA THR A 47 -1.03 -9.52 8.30
C THR A 47 -1.11 -10.97 7.84
N GLY A 48 -2.33 -11.54 7.86
CA GLY A 48 -2.57 -12.88 7.32
C GLY A 48 -2.14 -13.05 5.85
N MET A 49 -2.15 -11.98 5.05
CA MET A 49 -1.65 -12.01 3.66
C MET A 49 -0.14 -12.27 3.62
N GLN A 50 0.62 -11.58 4.46
CA GLN A 50 2.07 -11.76 4.60
C GLN A 50 2.39 -13.18 5.10
N ALA A 51 1.58 -13.76 5.99
CA ALA A 51 1.73 -15.16 6.40
C ALA A 51 1.55 -16.13 5.21
N HIS A 52 0.53 -15.93 4.38
CA HIS A 52 0.29 -16.75 3.19
C HIS A 52 1.46 -16.69 2.16
N ILE A 53 2.04 -15.51 1.97
CA ILE A 53 3.22 -15.32 1.10
C ILE A 53 4.41 -16.12 1.62
N ARG A 54 4.63 -16.11 2.94
CA ARG A 54 5.66 -16.94 3.60
C ARG A 54 5.36 -18.43 3.56
N GLU A 55 4.16 -18.86 3.16
CA GLU A 55 3.79 -20.28 3.01
C GLU A 55 3.86 -20.76 1.55
N THR A 56 3.73 -19.84 0.58
CA THR A 56 3.78 -20.13 -0.87
C THR A 56 5.12 -20.73 -1.28
N SER A 57 5.16 -21.66 -2.24
CA SER A 57 6.40 -22.29 -2.70
C SER A 57 7.37 -21.25 -3.33
N GLU A 58 8.68 -21.51 -3.29
CA GLU A 58 9.67 -20.67 -4.00
C GLU A 58 9.54 -20.75 -5.52
N GLU A 59 9.00 -21.85 -6.05
CA GLU A 59 8.73 -22.02 -7.48
C GLU A 59 7.65 -21.03 -7.93
N ASP A 60 6.57 -20.91 -7.17
CA ASP A 60 5.46 -20.01 -7.46
C ASP A 60 5.78 -18.54 -7.08
N PHE A 61 6.61 -18.36 -6.05
CA PHE A 61 7.01 -17.04 -5.58
C PHE A 61 8.50 -16.98 -5.20
N PRO A 62 9.39 -16.74 -6.19
CA PRO A 62 10.85 -16.78 -6.00
C PRO A 62 11.41 -15.77 -5.00
N LYS A 63 10.61 -14.77 -4.59
CA LYS A 63 10.99 -13.76 -3.60
C LYS A 63 10.49 -14.06 -2.19
N ARG A 64 9.97 -15.26 -1.93
CA ARG A 64 9.48 -15.70 -0.61
C ARG A 64 10.47 -15.41 0.52
N GLU A 65 11.74 -15.79 0.35
CA GLU A 65 12.76 -15.69 1.40
C GLU A 65 12.92 -14.26 1.93
N LYS A 66 12.79 -13.24 1.06
CA LYS A 66 12.75 -11.83 1.49
C LYS A 66 11.67 -11.56 2.55
N PHE A 67 10.48 -12.14 2.39
CA PHE A 67 9.35 -11.92 3.31
C PHE A 67 9.45 -12.80 4.57
N VAL A 68 10.21 -13.90 4.51
CA VAL A 68 10.59 -14.68 5.70
C VAL A 68 11.58 -13.87 6.53
N ASP A 69 12.64 -13.35 5.91
CA ASP A 69 13.65 -12.51 6.57
C ASP A 69 13.05 -11.30 7.26
N LEU A 70 12.13 -10.59 6.60
CA LEU A 70 11.45 -9.42 7.19
C LEU A 70 10.69 -9.79 8.47
N HIS A 71 10.09 -10.98 8.53
CA HIS A 71 9.38 -11.44 9.72
C HIS A 71 10.34 -11.90 10.82
N GLU A 72 11.38 -12.66 10.47
CA GLU A 72 12.36 -13.14 11.45
C GLU A 72 13.17 -12.01 12.09
N LYS A 73 13.35 -10.90 11.37
CA LYS A 73 14.03 -9.69 11.86
C LYS A 73 13.10 -8.67 12.53
N ASP A 74 11.81 -8.97 12.65
CA ASP A 74 10.80 -8.05 13.20
C ASP A 74 10.76 -6.70 12.45
N GLU A 75 10.98 -6.75 11.12
CA GLU A 75 10.99 -5.59 10.20
C GLU A 75 9.63 -5.38 9.52
N LEU A 76 8.58 -6.07 9.97
CA LEU A 76 7.22 -5.88 9.50
C LEU A 76 6.53 -4.75 10.26
N GLU A 77 5.67 -4.03 9.56
CA GLU A 77 4.93 -2.94 10.16
C GLU A 77 3.82 -3.45 11.09
N ASP A 78 3.72 -2.84 12.27
CA ASP A 78 2.64 -3.11 13.23
C ASP A 78 1.28 -2.67 12.66
N PRO A 79 0.28 -3.57 12.57
CA PRO A 79 -1.02 -3.25 12.00
C PRO A 79 -1.74 -2.09 12.69
N ASP A 80 -1.64 -2.00 14.02
CA ASP A 80 -2.32 -0.95 14.79
C ASP A 80 -1.67 0.42 14.54
N ARG A 81 -0.34 0.47 14.44
CA ARG A 81 0.41 1.66 14.04
C ARG A 81 -0.01 2.15 12.65
N VAL A 82 0.00 1.25 11.67
CA VAL A 82 -0.36 1.58 10.29
C VAL A 82 -1.82 2.03 10.18
N ALA A 83 -2.74 1.39 10.91
CA ALA A 83 -4.14 1.80 10.94
C ALA A 83 -4.33 3.22 11.50
N ARG A 84 -3.60 3.57 12.58
CA ARG A 84 -3.60 4.93 13.14
C ARG A 84 -3.02 5.96 12.17
N GLU A 85 -1.96 5.62 11.46
CA GLU A 85 -1.35 6.50 10.46
C GLU A 85 -2.29 6.73 9.26
N ILE A 86 -2.96 5.68 8.76
CA ILE A 86 -4.00 5.81 7.73
C ILE A 86 -5.16 6.69 8.22
N TRP A 87 -5.61 6.50 9.46
CA TRP A 87 -6.67 7.33 10.05
C TRP A 87 -6.26 8.81 10.11
N GLY A 88 -5.01 9.10 10.46
CA GLY A 88 -4.47 10.45 10.49
C GLY A 88 -4.40 11.14 9.12
N LEU A 89 -4.51 10.39 8.01
CA LEU A 89 -4.57 10.99 6.67
C LEU A 89 -5.87 11.79 6.45
N LEU A 90 -6.92 11.55 7.23
CA LEU A 90 -8.17 12.31 7.16
C LEU A 90 -7.98 13.80 7.50
N ASP A 91 -6.94 14.11 8.29
CA ASP A 91 -6.61 15.49 8.70
C ASP A 91 -5.52 16.12 7.80
N ARG A 92 -5.04 15.40 6.78
CA ARG A 92 -4.00 15.89 5.86
C ARG A 92 -4.63 16.52 4.62
N ASP A 93 -4.03 17.62 4.16
CA ASP A 93 -4.37 18.23 2.88
C ASP A 93 -3.68 17.44 1.76
N LEU A 94 -4.43 16.54 1.13
CA LEU A 94 -3.98 15.69 0.03
C LEU A 94 -4.85 15.97 -1.20
N ASP A 95 -4.22 16.02 -2.36
CA ASP A 95 -4.94 16.14 -3.63
C ASP A 95 -5.96 15.02 -3.81
N ASN A 96 -7.09 15.34 -4.41
CA ASN A 96 -8.07 14.34 -4.76
C ASN A 96 -7.51 13.40 -5.85
N GLY A 97 -7.75 12.10 -5.73
CA GLY A 97 -7.16 11.09 -6.60
C GLY A 97 -5.69 10.78 -6.29
N ALA A 98 -5.13 11.29 -5.19
CA ALA A 98 -3.76 10.99 -4.80
C ALA A 98 -3.52 9.49 -4.59
N VAL A 99 -2.35 9.03 -5.02
CA VAL A 99 -1.84 7.68 -4.78
C VAL A 99 -0.55 7.82 -4.00
N VAL A 100 -0.59 7.49 -2.72
CA VAL A 100 0.47 7.80 -1.76
C VAL A 100 1.06 6.54 -1.13
N ASP A 101 2.31 6.62 -0.71
CA ASP A 101 2.96 5.64 0.16
C ASP A 101 3.08 6.22 1.57
N LEU A 102 2.54 5.52 2.56
CA LEU A 102 2.48 6.00 3.94
C LEU A 102 3.88 6.30 4.52
N ARG A 103 4.89 5.57 4.04
CA ARG A 103 6.29 5.70 4.48
C ARG A 103 6.95 6.98 4.00
N GLU A 104 6.45 7.56 2.90
CA GLU A 104 6.94 8.83 2.34
C GLU A 104 6.25 10.03 3.01
N LEU A 105 5.08 9.83 3.62
CA LEU A 105 4.32 10.89 4.29
C LEU A 105 4.76 11.11 5.74
N THR A 106 5.22 10.06 6.41
CA THR A 106 5.68 10.11 7.80
C THR A 106 7.05 10.79 7.95
N THR A 107 7.93 10.66 6.96
CA THR A 107 9.26 11.32 6.95
C THR A 107 9.22 12.83 6.75
N ALA A 108 8.10 13.39 6.27
CA ALA A 108 7.95 14.82 6.02
C ALA A 108 7.49 15.65 7.24
N SER A 109 7.33 15.01 8.42
CA SER A 109 6.74 15.66 9.62
C SER A 109 7.76 16.04 10.70
N ASP A 110 9.05 15.76 10.51
CA ASP A 110 10.16 16.14 11.41
C ASP A 110 10.97 17.33 10.85
N GLY A 111 10.30 18.44 10.54
CA GLY A 111 10.91 19.69 10.04
C GLY A 111 10.22 20.94 10.56
#